data_AF-A0A202DE13-F1
#
_entry.id   AF-A0A202DE13-F1
#
_cell.length_a   1.000
_cell.length_b   1.000
_cell.length_c   1.000
_cell.angle_alpha   90.00
_cell.angle_beta   90.00
_cell.angle_gamma   90.00
#
_symmetry.space_group_name_H-M   'P 1'
#
loop_
_entity.id
_entity.type
_entity.pdbx_description
1 polymer ?
#
loop_
_entity_poly.entity_id
_entity_poly.type
_entity_poly.pdbx_seq_one_letter_code
_entity_poly.pdbx_strand_id
1 'polypeptide(L)'
;MKHRIMNILKYFCSLITMFAFSIFAEAAPAKTNELAFVYIHGFGGIKKKPQFCENMRDFLTETKAHARVENYPWDSVKVEILKAGSNWRDSEKLADKEASPFAASVIDKYEKTQTPYVLVGFSVGSRVVLRALEARSGKLNSLQGVYFLGSAMTKDTTLSKNILPSGMKITNYHSPLRDKVHKTAFYFMSDLPAGGEVGYDDTNIFENLAVSCTHAHKGFGIHIDYSQLAVPIGYIELFKRGTIIPGKLKFNTGNIVGEGGVWWNKVTKVTAPVDGKLSEVIIEQNNMRAEYFRALKTNKDGSRTRIARGNNIHAILTYLGITP
;
A
#
# COMPACT_ATOMS: atom_id res chain seq x y z
N MET A 1 -31.07 -36.25 47.94
CA MET A 1 -29.77 -35.85 47.32
C MET A 1 -29.74 -35.94 45.78
N LYS A 2 -30.60 -36.74 45.11
CA LYS A 2 -30.65 -36.85 43.64
C LYS A 2 -31.36 -35.70 42.88
N HIS A 3 -32.03 -34.78 43.56
CA HIS A 3 -32.78 -33.68 42.92
C HIS A 3 -32.06 -32.32 42.87
N ARG A 4 -30.87 -32.19 43.47
CA ARG A 4 -30.07 -30.94 43.39
C ARG A 4 -29.04 -30.91 42.25
N ILE A 5 -28.79 -32.05 41.59
CA ILE A 5 -27.78 -32.15 40.52
C ILE A 5 -28.36 -31.77 39.13
N MET A 6 -29.69 -31.89 38.93
CA MET A 6 -30.32 -31.58 37.64
C MET A 6 -30.48 -30.09 37.32
N ASN A 7 -30.42 -29.20 38.31
CA ASN A 7 -30.56 -27.74 38.06
C ASN A 7 -29.23 -27.05 37.74
N ILE A 8 -28.08 -27.66 38.05
CA ILE A 8 -26.75 -27.10 37.72
C ILE A 8 -26.39 -27.38 36.25
N LEU A 9 -26.85 -28.50 35.67
CA LEU A 9 -26.59 -28.84 34.27
C LEU A 9 -27.35 -27.96 33.26
N LYS A 10 -28.56 -27.48 33.60
CA LYS A 10 -29.33 -26.59 32.72
C LYS A 10 -28.75 -25.18 32.61
N TYR A 11 -28.08 -24.68 33.65
CA TYR A 11 -27.38 -23.40 33.60
C TYR A 11 -26.02 -23.50 32.89
N PHE A 12 -25.34 -24.65 32.94
CA PHE A 12 -24.07 -24.85 32.23
C PHE A 12 -24.24 -25.01 30.71
N CYS A 13 -25.33 -25.60 30.22
CA CYS A 13 -25.60 -25.67 28.78
C CYS A 13 -26.01 -24.32 28.17
N SER A 14 -26.65 -23.42 28.94
CA SER A 14 -27.02 -22.10 28.42
C SER A 14 -25.83 -21.12 28.36
N LEU A 15 -24.85 -21.27 29.26
CA LEU A 15 -23.66 -20.39 29.26
C LEU A 15 -22.63 -20.76 28.17
N ILE A 16 -22.54 -22.03 27.78
CA ILE A 16 -21.67 -22.48 26.68
C ILE A 16 -22.26 -22.06 25.32
N THR A 17 -23.58 -21.87 25.22
CA THR A 17 -24.23 -21.42 23.97
C THR A 17 -24.16 -19.90 23.79
N MET A 18 -24.02 -19.11 24.86
CA MET A 18 -23.85 -17.65 24.78
C MET A 18 -22.40 -17.16 24.60
N PHE A 19 -21.39 -17.98 24.93
CA PHE A 19 -19.98 -17.62 24.73
C PHE A 19 -19.36 -18.12 23.43
N ALA A 20 -20.09 -18.89 22.61
CA ALA A 20 -19.63 -19.38 21.31
C ALA A 20 -20.12 -18.55 20.11
N PHE A 21 -20.88 -17.46 20.33
CA PHE A 21 -21.46 -16.62 19.27
C PHE A 21 -20.76 -15.26 19.10
N SER A 22 -19.48 -15.19 19.42
CA SER A 22 -18.64 -14.05 19.06
C SER A 22 -17.28 -14.58 18.63
N ILE A 23 -16.82 -14.14 17.46
CA ILE A 23 -15.63 -14.59 16.73
C ILE A 23 -15.89 -15.82 15.85
N PHE A 24 -16.73 -15.65 14.84
CA PHE A 24 -16.40 -15.85 13.43
C PHE A 24 -17.65 -15.36 12.69
N ALA A 25 -17.72 -14.05 12.46
CA ALA A 25 -18.56 -13.57 11.37
C ALA A 25 -17.94 -14.19 10.12
N GLU A 26 -18.52 -15.31 9.69
CA GLU A 26 -18.19 -15.99 8.45
C GLU A 26 -18.39 -14.94 7.38
N ALA A 27 -17.26 -14.42 6.86
CA ALA A 27 -17.28 -13.42 5.81
C ALA A 27 -18.13 -14.01 4.69
N ALA A 28 -19.22 -13.31 4.34
CA ALA A 28 -20.09 -13.71 3.24
C ALA A 28 -19.22 -14.14 2.06
N PRO A 29 -19.54 -15.26 1.38
CA PRO A 29 -18.71 -15.78 0.30
C PRO A 29 -18.41 -14.63 -0.66
N ALA A 30 -17.13 -14.29 -0.78
CA ALA A 30 -16.69 -13.15 -1.57
C ALA A 30 -17.34 -13.27 -2.94
N LYS A 31 -18.17 -12.28 -3.32
CA LYS A 31 -18.66 -12.19 -4.68
C LYS A 31 -17.42 -12.21 -5.56
N THR A 32 -17.37 -13.16 -6.50
CA THR A 32 -16.17 -13.61 -7.23
C THR A 32 -15.41 -12.52 -8.00
N ASN A 33 -15.88 -11.26 -7.99
CA ASN A 33 -15.28 -10.11 -8.67
C ASN A 33 -14.91 -8.93 -7.75
N GLU A 34 -15.07 -9.03 -6.43
CA GLU A 34 -14.68 -7.94 -5.50
C GLU A 34 -13.14 -7.86 -5.36
N LEU A 35 -12.57 -6.66 -5.55
CA LEU A 35 -11.14 -6.41 -5.33
C LEU A 35 -10.84 -6.29 -3.83
N ALA A 36 -9.82 -6.99 -3.34
CA ALA A 36 -9.35 -6.87 -1.95
C ALA A 36 -8.03 -6.11 -1.86
N PHE A 37 -8.00 -5.00 -1.11
CA PHE A 37 -6.76 -4.33 -0.70
C PHE A 37 -6.30 -4.89 0.64
N VAL A 38 -5.16 -5.57 0.68
CA VAL A 38 -4.60 -6.16 1.91
C VAL A 38 -3.43 -5.31 2.38
N TYR A 39 -3.59 -4.68 3.55
CA TYR A 39 -2.58 -3.83 4.16
C TYR A 39 -1.82 -4.57 5.27
N ILE A 40 -0.50 -4.43 5.28
CA ILE A 40 0.41 -5.00 6.27
C ILE A 40 1.19 -3.85 6.90
N HIS A 41 0.96 -3.62 8.20
CA HIS A 41 1.62 -2.52 8.91
C HIS A 41 3.10 -2.81 9.20
N GLY A 42 3.87 -1.74 9.47
CA GLY A 42 5.25 -1.80 9.94
C GLY A 42 5.38 -1.90 11.46
N PHE A 43 6.51 -1.45 11.99
CA PHE A 43 6.80 -1.45 13.43
C PHE A 43 5.69 -0.85 14.29
N GLY A 44 5.38 -1.52 15.40
CA GLY A 44 4.44 -1.04 16.42
C GLY A 44 3.08 -0.66 15.86
N GLY A 45 2.71 -1.17 14.68
CA GLY A 45 1.54 -0.75 13.94
C GLY A 45 0.24 -1.06 14.67
N ILE A 46 -0.79 -0.25 14.40
CA ILE A 46 -2.10 -0.41 15.00
C ILE A 46 -2.83 -1.57 14.30
N LYS A 47 -3.01 -2.70 15.00
CA LYS A 47 -3.65 -3.90 14.44
C LYS A 47 -5.16 -3.76 14.13
N LYS A 48 -5.89 -2.90 14.84
CA LYS A 48 -7.36 -2.83 14.72
C LYS A 48 -7.83 -1.86 13.64
N LYS A 49 -7.27 -0.65 13.64
CA LYS A 49 -7.68 0.45 12.76
C LYS A 49 -6.45 1.26 12.29
N PRO A 50 -5.64 0.72 11.37
CA PRO A 50 -4.60 1.52 10.74
C PRO A 50 -5.22 2.64 9.90
N GLN A 51 -4.65 3.85 9.98
CA GLN A 51 -5.16 5.02 9.24
C GLN A 51 -5.24 4.78 7.73
N PHE A 52 -4.29 4.01 7.16
CA PHE A 52 -4.34 3.64 5.73
C PHE A 52 -5.64 2.92 5.38
N CYS A 53 -6.04 1.95 6.21
CA CYS A 53 -7.28 1.20 5.99
C CYS A 53 -8.51 2.07 6.19
N GLU A 54 -8.50 3.00 7.16
CA GLU A 54 -9.61 3.94 7.34
C GLU A 54 -9.76 4.84 6.11
N ASN A 55 -8.68 5.48 5.66
CA ASN A 55 -8.66 6.30 4.45
C ASN A 55 -9.15 5.51 3.21
N MET A 56 -8.75 4.25 3.07
CA MET A 56 -9.22 3.40 1.97
C MET A 56 -10.70 3.05 2.10
N ARG A 57 -11.22 2.74 3.29
CA ARG A 57 -12.66 2.43 3.49
C ARG A 57 -13.53 3.63 3.14
N ASP A 58 -13.12 4.82 3.61
CA ASP A 58 -13.83 6.07 3.35
C ASP A 58 -13.90 6.33 1.84
N PHE A 59 -12.76 6.21 1.16
CA PHE A 59 -12.68 6.33 -0.30
C PHE A 59 -13.59 5.33 -1.04
N LEU A 60 -13.52 4.05 -0.70
CA LEU A 60 -14.32 3.01 -1.36
C LEU A 60 -15.83 3.21 -1.13
N THR A 61 -16.20 3.69 0.06
CA THR A 61 -17.59 4.00 0.42
C THR A 61 -18.10 5.21 -0.34
N GLU A 62 -17.32 6.30 -0.36
CA GLU A 62 -17.68 7.53 -1.08
C GLU A 62 -17.85 7.28 -2.58
N THR A 63 -16.95 6.49 -3.16
CA THR A 63 -16.96 6.18 -4.60
C THR A 63 -17.90 5.04 -4.97
N LYS A 64 -18.50 4.36 -3.97
CA LYS A 64 -19.35 3.17 -4.13
C LYS A 64 -18.66 2.07 -4.96
N ALA A 65 -17.34 1.97 -4.84
CA ALA A 65 -16.55 0.98 -5.57
C ALA A 65 -16.78 -0.42 -5.01
N HIS A 66 -16.85 -1.42 -5.88
CA HIS A 66 -17.00 -2.83 -5.48
C HIS A 66 -15.65 -3.43 -5.10
N ALA A 67 -15.12 -2.97 -3.98
CA ALA A 67 -13.86 -3.40 -3.40
C ALA A 67 -13.91 -3.32 -1.87
N ARG A 68 -13.01 -4.03 -1.20
CA ARG A 68 -12.85 -4.01 0.25
C ARG A 68 -11.40 -3.83 0.65
N VAL A 69 -11.19 -3.41 1.89
CA VAL A 69 -9.86 -3.30 2.48
C VAL A 69 -9.76 -4.11 3.77
N GLU A 70 -8.72 -4.93 3.82
CA GLU A 70 -8.39 -5.83 4.91
C GLU A 70 -7.07 -5.39 5.54
N ASN A 71 -7.02 -5.36 6.86
CA ASN A 71 -5.76 -5.22 7.58
C ASN A 71 -5.30 -6.62 7.98
N TYR A 72 -4.08 -7.00 7.61
CA TYR A 72 -3.44 -8.21 8.12
C TYR A 72 -2.88 -7.93 9.52
N PRO A 73 -3.45 -8.51 10.58
CA PRO A 73 -2.95 -8.30 11.93
C PRO A 73 -1.70 -9.16 12.15
N TRP A 74 -0.60 -8.55 12.58
CA TRP A 74 0.57 -9.30 13.00
C TRP A 74 1.32 -8.60 14.12
N ASP A 75 2.18 -9.34 14.81
CA ASP A 75 2.82 -8.92 16.04
C ASP A 75 4.19 -8.29 15.78
N SER A 76 4.17 -7.14 15.08
CA SER A 76 5.38 -6.36 14.82
C SER A 76 6.01 -5.81 16.11
N VAL A 77 7.34 -5.72 16.16
CA VAL A 77 8.08 -5.14 17.31
C VAL A 77 7.67 -3.68 17.53
N LYS A 78 7.50 -3.27 18.80
CA LYS A 78 7.34 -1.85 19.16
C LYS A 78 8.71 -1.18 19.23
N VAL A 79 8.88 -0.01 18.61
CA VAL A 79 10.17 0.70 18.62
C VAL A 79 10.35 1.43 19.94
N GLU A 80 11.40 1.07 20.66
CA GLU A 80 12.02 1.90 21.70
C GLU A 80 13.22 2.62 21.08
N ILE A 81 13.25 3.96 21.13
CA ILE A 81 14.29 4.80 20.48
C ILE A 81 15.70 4.39 20.92
N LEU A 82 15.89 4.15 22.22
CA LEU A 82 17.19 3.75 22.78
C LEU A 82 17.64 2.34 22.39
N LYS A 83 16.75 1.52 21.81
CA LYS A 83 17.01 0.15 21.35
C LYS A 83 16.72 -0.02 19.86
N ALA A 84 16.71 1.07 19.09
CA ALA A 84 16.30 1.06 17.68
C ALA A 84 17.04 -0.01 16.86
N GLY A 85 18.35 -0.19 17.12
CA GLY A 85 19.15 -1.19 16.43
C GLY A 85 18.81 -2.66 16.75
N SER A 86 18.66 -3.03 18.02
CA SER A 86 18.25 -4.40 18.38
C SER A 86 16.82 -4.69 17.94
N ASN A 87 15.91 -3.72 18.14
CA ASN A 87 14.52 -3.81 17.70
C ASN A 87 14.41 -4.03 16.19
N TRP A 88 15.34 -3.44 15.42
CA TRP A 88 15.43 -3.63 13.98
C TRP A 88 15.71 -5.09 13.60
N ARG A 89 16.81 -5.67 14.10
CA ARG A 89 17.19 -7.07 13.80
C ARG A 89 16.11 -8.06 14.23
N ASP A 90 15.47 -7.80 15.36
CA ASP A 90 14.37 -8.65 15.85
C ASP A 90 13.14 -8.54 14.96
N SER A 91 12.83 -7.33 14.47
CA SER A 91 11.75 -7.13 13.50
C SER A 91 12.00 -7.81 12.17
N GLU A 92 13.24 -7.80 11.66
CA GLU A 92 13.56 -8.52 10.42
C GLU A 92 13.30 -10.02 10.58
N LYS A 93 13.80 -10.61 11.68
CA LYS A 93 13.58 -12.04 11.97
C LYS A 93 12.11 -12.37 12.17
N LEU A 94 11.34 -11.51 12.84
CA LEU A 94 9.91 -11.72 13.02
C LEU A 94 9.15 -11.58 11.71
N ALA A 95 9.51 -10.60 10.86
CA ALA A 95 8.91 -10.43 9.54
C ALA A 95 9.18 -11.63 8.63
N ASP A 96 10.40 -12.17 8.66
CA ASP A 96 10.75 -13.38 7.91
C ASP A 96 9.93 -14.60 8.38
N LYS A 97 9.69 -14.72 9.69
CA LYS A 97 8.83 -15.78 10.25
C LYS A 97 7.36 -15.59 9.88
N GLU A 98 6.88 -14.35 9.88
CA GLU A 98 5.48 -13.99 9.58
C GLU A 98 5.12 -14.20 8.11
N ALA A 99 6.12 -14.20 7.22
CA ALA A 99 5.93 -14.38 5.78
C ALA A 99 5.14 -15.65 5.42
N SER A 100 5.40 -16.78 6.08
CA SER A 100 4.71 -18.04 5.79
C SER A 100 3.24 -18.03 6.24
N PRO A 101 2.89 -17.64 7.49
CA PRO A 101 1.51 -17.41 7.90
C PRO A 101 0.75 -16.43 6.98
N PHE A 102 1.41 -15.33 6.58
CA PHE A 102 0.82 -14.34 5.67
C PHE A 102 0.55 -14.95 4.29
N ALA A 103 1.51 -15.69 3.72
CA ALA A 103 1.33 -16.37 2.43
C ALA A 103 0.12 -17.32 2.46
N ALA A 104 -0.02 -18.13 3.51
CA ALA A 104 -1.09 -19.12 3.62
C ALA A 104 -2.47 -18.48 3.84
N SER A 105 -2.56 -17.48 4.72
CA SER A 105 -3.84 -16.87 5.13
C SER A 105 -4.37 -15.84 4.14
N VAL A 106 -3.46 -15.20 3.38
CA VAL A 106 -3.80 -14.15 2.41
C VAL A 106 -3.58 -14.68 1.00
N ILE A 107 -2.32 -14.86 0.58
CA ILE A 107 -2.00 -15.08 -0.84
C ILE A 107 -2.64 -16.38 -1.36
N ASP A 108 -2.43 -17.51 -0.66
CA ASP A 108 -3.01 -18.81 -1.06
C ASP A 108 -4.53 -18.79 -1.04
N LYS A 109 -5.12 -18.13 -0.04
CA LYS A 109 -6.58 -17.96 0.03
C LYS A 109 -7.09 -17.25 -1.22
N TYR A 110 -6.52 -16.10 -1.56
CA TYR A 110 -6.95 -15.28 -2.69
C TYR A 110 -6.71 -15.95 -4.04
N GLU A 111 -5.56 -16.59 -4.24
CA GLU A 111 -5.28 -17.36 -5.45
C GLU A 111 -6.22 -18.58 -5.58
N LYS A 112 -6.50 -19.30 -4.48
CA LYS A 112 -7.41 -20.45 -4.50
C LYS A 112 -8.85 -20.04 -4.85
N THR A 113 -9.32 -18.90 -4.33
CA THR A 113 -10.67 -18.40 -4.60
C THR A 113 -10.76 -17.54 -5.86
N GLN A 114 -9.66 -17.41 -6.62
CA GLN A 114 -9.56 -16.56 -7.81
C GLN A 114 -10.05 -15.12 -7.54
N THR A 115 -9.85 -14.64 -6.31
CA THR A 115 -10.34 -13.34 -5.88
C THR A 115 -9.24 -12.32 -6.11
N PRO A 116 -9.47 -11.26 -6.90
CA PRO A 116 -8.43 -10.30 -7.22
C PRO A 116 -8.01 -9.50 -5.99
N TYR A 117 -6.71 -9.28 -5.83
CA TYR A 117 -6.18 -8.62 -4.63
C TYR A 117 -4.95 -7.76 -4.90
N VAL A 118 -4.73 -6.80 -4.01
CA VAL A 118 -3.61 -5.86 -4.00
C VAL A 118 -2.92 -5.97 -2.65
N LEU A 119 -1.60 -6.08 -2.64
CA LEU A 119 -0.80 -6.12 -1.42
C LEU A 119 -0.17 -4.76 -1.14
N VAL A 120 -0.30 -4.26 0.09
CA VAL A 120 0.29 -2.99 0.52
C VAL A 120 1.12 -3.22 1.77
N GLY A 121 2.44 -3.23 1.63
CA GLY A 121 3.38 -3.35 2.75
C GLY A 121 3.87 -1.97 3.19
N PHE A 122 3.75 -1.64 4.48
CA PHE A 122 4.32 -0.41 5.05
C PHE A 122 5.54 -0.73 5.91
N SER A 123 6.66 -0.03 5.68
CA SER A 123 7.90 -0.23 6.47
C SER A 123 8.29 -1.71 6.49
N VAL A 124 8.45 -2.31 7.67
CA VAL A 124 8.79 -3.74 7.82
C VAL A 124 7.72 -4.67 7.25
N GLY A 125 6.46 -4.24 7.15
CA GLY A 125 5.40 -5.02 6.50
C GLY A 125 5.72 -5.34 5.04
N SER A 126 6.52 -4.51 4.36
CA SER A 126 7.02 -4.78 3.01
C SER A 126 7.91 -6.02 2.96
N ARG A 127 8.67 -6.29 4.03
CA ARG A 127 9.49 -7.51 4.14
C ARG A 127 8.65 -8.76 4.29
N VAL A 128 7.59 -8.71 5.10
CA VAL A 128 6.62 -9.82 5.22
C VAL A 128 6.06 -10.17 3.84
N VAL A 129 5.63 -9.15 3.08
CA VAL A 129 5.10 -9.33 1.72
C VAL A 129 6.16 -9.92 0.80
N LEU A 130 7.37 -9.32 0.74
CA LEU A 130 8.41 -9.79 -0.18
C LEU A 130 8.81 -11.24 0.10
N ARG A 131 9.06 -11.59 1.37
CA ARG A 131 9.43 -12.96 1.76
C ARG A 131 8.32 -13.97 1.47
N ALA A 132 7.06 -13.56 1.63
CA ALA A 132 5.92 -14.40 1.28
C ALA A 132 5.86 -14.65 -0.23
N LEU A 133 6.14 -13.63 -1.04
CA LEU A 133 6.24 -13.77 -2.50
C LEU A 133 7.42 -14.68 -2.90
N GLU A 134 8.59 -14.54 -2.27
CA GLU A 134 9.77 -15.37 -2.52
C GLU A 134 9.59 -16.83 -2.13
N ALA A 135 8.80 -17.12 -1.08
CA ALA A 135 8.55 -18.49 -0.65
C ALA A 135 7.70 -19.28 -1.66
N ARG A 136 6.95 -18.60 -2.52
CA ARG A 136 6.02 -19.26 -3.45
C ARG A 136 6.72 -19.86 -4.67
N SER A 137 5.96 -20.76 -5.30
CA SER A 137 6.22 -21.31 -6.63
C SER A 137 5.03 -21.02 -7.54
N GLY A 138 5.29 -20.72 -8.80
CA GLY A 138 4.25 -20.42 -9.79
C GLY A 138 3.84 -18.95 -9.82
N LYS A 139 3.18 -18.57 -10.91
CA LYS A 139 2.67 -17.21 -11.11
C LYS A 139 1.42 -16.97 -10.28
N LEU A 140 1.31 -15.76 -9.71
CA LEU A 140 0.13 -15.28 -9.02
C LEU A 140 -0.84 -14.71 -10.06
N ASN A 141 -1.97 -15.36 -10.31
CA ASN A 141 -2.89 -14.96 -11.37
C ASN A 141 -3.93 -13.95 -10.88
N SER A 142 -4.21 -13.95 -9.57
CA SER A 142 -5.20 -13.05 -8.96
C SER A 142 -4.58 -11.76 -8.42
N LEU A 143 -3.25 -11.70 -8.27
CA LEU A 143 -2.54 -10.49 -7.84
C LEU A 143 -2.68 -9.36 -8.88
N GLN A 144 -3.13 -8.19 -8.44
CA GLN A 144 -3.36 -7.00 -9.29
C GLN A 144 -2.32 -5.90 -9.08
N GLY A 145 -1.72 -5.83 -7.89
CA GLY A 145 -0.68 -4.85 -7.58
C GLY A 145 0.03 -5.12 -6.26
N VAL A 146 1.27 -4.63 -6.15
CA VAL A 146 2.06 -4.66 -4.92
C VAL A 146 2.65 -3.27 -4.69
N TYR A 147 2.40 -2.73 -3.50
CA TYR A 147 2.82 -1.39 -3.11
C TYR A 147 3.64 -1.45 -1.84
N PHE A 148 4.86 -0.95 -1.90
CA PHE A 148 5.68 -0.72 -0.72
C PHE A 148 5.66 0.74 -0.34
N LEU A 149 5.25 1.01 0.89
CA LEU A 149 5.13 2.34 1.46
C LEU A 149 6.30 2.53 2.42
N GLY A 150 7.30 3.33 2.03
CA GLY A 150 8.48 3.55 2.85
C GLY A 150 9.03 2.23 3.32
N SER A 151 9.52 1.41 2.38
CA SER A 151 9.95 0.05 2.68
C SER A 151 11.19 0.00 3.59
N ALA A 152 11.14 -0.91 4.55
CA ALA A 152 12.25 -1.13 5.47
C ALA A 152 13.01 -2.41 5.05
N MET A 153 13.73 -2.30 3.93
CA MET A 153 14.68 -3.29 3.41
C MET A 153 15.80 -2.53 2.70
N THR A 154 16.99 -3.13 2.53
CA THR A 154 18.13 -2.47 1.88
C THR A 154 17.89 -2.21 0.40
N LYS A 155 18.50 -1.16 -0.17
CA LYS A 155 18.29 -0.75 -1.58
C LYS A 155 18.63 -1.82 -2.62
N ASP A 156 19.50 -2.77 -2.28
CA ASP A 156 19.94 -3.89 -3.13
C ASP A 156 18.98 -5.10 -3.09
N THR A 157 17.90 -5.01 -2.30
CA THR A 157 16.87 -6.05 -2.24
C THR A 157 16.24 -6.27 -3.64
N THR A 158 16.07 -7.53 -4.01
CA THR A 158 15.41 -7.99 -5.24
C THR A 158 14.34 -9.04 -4.92
N LEU A 159 13.54 -9.41 -5.92
CA LEU A 159 12.67 -10.57 -5.89
C LEU A 159 13.30 -11.69 -6.72
N SER A 160 13.82 -12.71 -6.05
CA SER A 160 14.60 -13.79 -6.67
C SER A 160 13.82 -14.68 -7.67
N LYS A 161 12.48 -14.63 -7.66
CA LYS A 161 11.62 -15.49 -8.48
C LYS A 161 10.64 -14.69 -9.34
N ASN A 162 10.43 -15.15 -10.57
CA ASN A 162 9.42 -14.59 -11.47
C ASN A 162 8.00 -15.09 -11.13
N ILE A 163 7.47 -14.66 -9.99
CA ILE A 163 6.13 -15.02 -9.47
C ILE A 163 5.07 -13.95 -9.79
N LEU A 164 5.48 -12.73 -10.13
CA LEU A 164 4.58 -11.63 -10.46
C LEU A 164 3.90 -11.87 -11.82
N PRO A 165 2.67 -11.37 -12.03
CA PRO A 165 2.07 -11.26 -13.34
C PRO A 165 2.99 -10.59 -14.37
N SER A 166 2.81 -10.95 -15.64
CA SER A 166 3.62 -10.42 -16.74
C SER A 166 3.54 -8.89 -16.78
N GLY A 167 4.70 -8.23 -16.80
CA GLY A 167 4.81 -6.77 -16.86
C GLY A 167 4.51 -6.05 -15.54
N MET A 168 4.11 -6.76 -14.48
CA MET A 168 3.92 -6.16 -13.16
C MET A 168 5.26 -5.86 -12.49
N LYS A 169 5.36 -4.68 -11.89
CA LYS A 169 6.42 -4.28 -10.96
C LYS A 169 5.83 -4.02 -9.58
N ILE A 170 6.67 -4.10 -8.56
CA ILE A 170 6.34 -3.62 -7.22
C ILE A 170 6.56 -2.12 -7.19
N THR A 171 5.51 -1.34 -6.93
CA THR A 171 5.63 0.11 -6.79
C THR A 171 6.17 0.44 -5.40
N ASN A 172 7.37 1.01 -5.35
CA ASN A 172 8.00 1.46 -4.12
C ASN A 172 7.86 2.98 -3.98
N TYR A 173 6.99 3.42 -3.06
CA TYR A 173 6.90 4.81 -2.65
C TYR A 173 7.97 5.11 -1.61
N HIS A 174 9.05 5.79 -2.02
CA HIS A 174 10.19 6.10 -1.17
C HIS A 174 10.26 7.61 -0.86
N SER A 175 10.76 7.97 0.32
CA SER A 175 10.82 9.37 0.77
C SER A 175 12.26 9.80 1.03
N PRO A 176 12.94 10.36 0.02
CA PRO A 176 14.35 10.71 0.13
C PRO A 176 14.61 11.91 1.05
N LEU A 177 13.60 12.75 1.30
CA LEU A 177 13.78 14.03 2.00
C LEU A 177 13.21 14.05 3.42
N ARG A 178 12.16 13.28 3.71
CA ARG A 178 11.35 13.48 4.93
C ARG A 178 11.34 12.29 5.86
N ASP A 179 11.58 11.09 5.35
CA ASP A 179 11.59 9.89 6.18
C ASP A 179 12.91 9.72 6.93
N LYS A 180 12.98 10.38 8.09
CA LYS A 180 14.13 10.30 9.00
C LYS A 180 14.20 8.98 9.77
N VAL A 181 13.12 8.20 9.80
CA VAL A 181 13.09 6.93 10.56
C VAL A 181 14.03 5.93 9.90
N HIS A 182 13.98 5.78 8.57
CA HIS A 182 14.95 4.95 7.86
C HIS A 182 16.35 5.49 7.91
N LYS A 183 16.52 6.80 7.73
CA LYS A 183 17.84 7.43 7.86
C LYS A 183 18.47 7.14 9.22
N THR A 184 17.68 7.11 10.28
CA THR A 184 18.20 6.76 11.60
C THR A 184 18.41 5.25 11.72
N ALA A 185 17.40 4.44 11.42
CA ALA A 185 17.46 2.98 11.64
C ALA A 185 18.52 2.28 10.77
N PHE A 186 18.68 2.67 9.50
CA PHE A 186 19.58 1.98 8.57
C PHE A 186 21.02 2.50 8.64
N TYR A 187 21.27 3.81 8.77
CA TYR A 187 22.65 4.30 8.90
C TYR A 187 23.36 3.76 10.16
N PHE A 188 22.61 3.38 11.21
CA PHE A 188 23.19 2.76 12.39
C PHE A 188 23.42 1.24 12.24
N MET A 189 22.80 0.57 11.27
CA MET A 189 22.63 -0.89 11.27
C MET A 189 23.09 -1.60 10.01
N SER A 190 23.21 -0.88 8.90
CA SER A 190 23.52 -1.39 7.57
C SER A 190 24.39 -0.37 6.84
N ASP A 191 25.43 -0.85 6.16
CA ASP A 191 26.26 0.00 5.29
C ASP A 191 25.49 0.47 4.04
N LEU A 192 24.33 -0.13 3.78
CA LEU A 192 23.42 0.24 2.69
C LEU A 192 22.17 0.97 3.22
N PRO A 193 21.73 2.04 2.54
CA PRO A 193 20.51 2.76 2.90
C PRO A 193 19.26 1.91 2.61
N ALA A 194 18.14 2.29 3.22
CA ALA A 194 16.85 1.64 2.98
C ALA A 194 16.31 1.95 1.59
N GLY A 195 15.69 0.97 0.93
CA GLY A 195 14.95 1.16 -0.31
C GLY A 195 13.75 2.12 -0.15
N GLY A 196 13.18 2.23 1.05
CA GLY A 196 12.17 3.23 1.39
C GLY A 196 12.70 4.66 1.51
N GLU A 197 14.01 4.86 1.62
CA GLU A 197 14.67 6.17 1.59
C GLU A 197 15.07 6.53 0.15
N VAL A 198 15.87 5.67 -0.49
CA VAL A 198 16.54 6.00 -1.76
C VAL A 198 15.96 5.32 -3.01
N GLY A 199 15.03 4.39 -2.85
CA GLY A 199 14.59 3.49 -3.92
C GLY A 199 15.39 2.19 -3.97
N TYR A 200 14.92 1.22 -4.77
CA TYR A 200 15.62 -0.04 -5.03
C TYR A 200 16.47 0.01 -6.30
N ASP A 201 17.60 -0.69 -6.29
CA ASP A 201 18.52 -0.80 -7.43
C ASP A 201 17.93 -1.66 -8.56
N ASP A 202 17.18 -2.71 -8.23
CA ASP A 202 16.54 -3.60 -9.22
C ASP A 202 15.28 -2.98 -9.83
N THR A 203 15.48 -2.10 -10.81
CA THR A 203 14.39 -1.44 -11.53
C THR A 203 13.60 -2.35 -12.47
N ASN A 204 14.00 -3.62 -12.65
CA ASN A 204 13.20 -4.59 -13.40
C ASN A 204 12.05 -5.12 -12.54
N ILE A 205 12.29 -5.28 -11.24
CA ILE A 205 11.27 -5.70 -10.26
C ILE A 205 10.53 -4.51 -9.67
N PHE A 206 11.24 -3.41 -9.40
CA PHE A 206 10.70 -2.27 -8.66
C PHE A 206 10.46 -1.05 -9.56
N GLU A 207 9.34 -0.38 -9.35
CA GLU A 207 9.11 0.98 -9.82
C GLU A 207 9.25 1.95 -8.64
N ASN A 208 10.32 2.76 -8.64
CA ASN A 208 10.56 3.73 -7.58
C ASN A 208 9.84 5.05 -7.85
N LEU A 209 8.95 5.45 -6.94
CA LEU A 209 8.21 6.70 -6.98
C LEU A 209 8.52 7.54 -5.74
N ALA A 210 9.20 8.66 -5.95
CA ALA A 210 9.55 9.57 -4.87
C ALA A 210 8.31 10.31 -4.32
N VAL A 211 8.13 10.25 -3.01
CA VAL A 211 7.04 10.89 -2.27
C VAL A 211 7.57 11.77 -1.15
N SER A 212 6.71 12.65 -0.64
CA SER A 212 6.99 13.54 0.51
C SER A 212 6.41 13.00 1.82
N CYS A 213 6.12 11.70 1.88
CA CYS A 213 5.55 11.03 3.04
C CYS A 213 6.60 10.80 4.14
N THR A 214 6.15 10.61 5.39
CA THR A 214 6.98 10.21 6.52
C THR A 214 6.43 8.97 7.19
N HIS A 215 7.30 8.24 7.89
CA HIS A 215 6.87 7.31 8.93
C HIS A 215 6.37 8.15 10.09
N ALA A 216 5.05 8.24 10.26
CA ALA A 216 4.44 9.13 11.24
C ALA A 216 5.02 8.91 12.64
N HIS A 217 5.65 9.95 13.21
CA HIS A 217 5.90 10.05 14.65
C HIS A 217 4.78 10.89 15.24
N LYS A 218 3.91 10.28 16.07
CA LYS A 218 2.94 11.01 16.90
C LYS A 218 3.72 11.96 17.82
N GLY A 219 3.87 13.22 17.42
CA GLY A 219 4.77 14.15 18.11
C GLY A 219 4.46 15.60 17.80
N PHE A 220 4.90 16.14 16.64
CA PHE A 220 4.78 17.58 16.36
C PHE A 220 4.71 17.85 14.84
N GLY A 221 3.64 18.52 14.35
CA GLY A 221 3.53 19.04 12.98
C GLY A 221 2.43 18.43 12.09
N ILE A 222 2.17 19.07 10.93
CA ILE A 222 1.31 18.56 9.85
C ILE A 222 2.02 17.35 9.22
N HIS A 223 1.76 16.15 9.72
CA HIS A 223 2.41 14.93 9.24
C HIS A 223 1.74 14.47 7.94
N ILE A 224 2.46 14.64 6.84
CA ILE A 224 2.15 13.99 5.56
C ILE A 224 2.75 12.60 5.68
N ASP A 225 1.94 11.61 6.03
CA ASP A 225 2.38 10.23 6.18
C ASP A 225 1.93 9.34 5.01
N TYR A 226 2.43 8.11 5.00
CA TYR A 226 2.16 7.14 3.94
C TYR A 226 0.69 6.70 3.83
N SER A 227 -0.14 6.91 4.85
CA SER A 227 -1.57 6.61 4.82
C SER A 227 -2.33 7.47 3.82
N GLN A 228 -1.79 8.64 3.44
CA GLN A 228 -2.37 9.50 2.40
C GLN A 228 -2.34 8.85 1.01
N LEU A 229 -1.47 7.84 0.81
CA LEU A 229 -1.37 7.11 -0.45
C LEU A 229 -2.48 6.06 -0.63
N ALA A 230 -3.35 5.84 0.36
CA ALA A 230 -4.50 4.94 0.23
C ALA A 230 -5.40 5.31 -0.97
N VAL A 231 -5.84 6.57 -1.01
CA VAL A 231 -6.72 7.10 -2.07
C VAL A 231 -6.10 6.98 -3.48
N PRO A 232 -4.87 7.46 -3.75
CA PRO A 232 -4.27 7.34 -5.08
C PRO A 232 -4.06 5.88 -5.50
N ILE A 233 -3.67 4.98 -4.60
CA ILE A 233 -3.57 3.55 -4.89
C ILE A 233 -4.94 2.99 -5.28
N GLY A 234 -5.98 3.35 -4.52
CA GLY A 234 -7.36 2.95 -4.82
C GLY A 234 -7.81 3.38 -6.21
N TYR A 235 -7.55 4.63 -6.60
CA TYR A 235 -7.81 5.10 -7.96
C TYR A 235 -7.05 4.29 -9.02
N ILE A 236 -5.74 4.08 -8.86
CA ILE A 236 -4.94 3.34 -9.87
C ILE A 236 -5.53 1.94 -10.12
N GLU A 237 -5.79 1.20 -9.05
CA GLU A 237 -6.20 -0.20 -9.15
C GLU A 237 -7.64 -0.36 -9.64
N LEU A 238 -8.54 0.58 -9.27
CA LEU A 238 -9.88 0.61 -9.83
C LEU A 238 -9.89 0.98 -11.32
N PHE A 239 -9.04 1.94 -11.72
CA PHE A 239 -8.91 2.32 -13.12
C PHE A 239 -8.45 1.15 -13.99
N LYS A 240 -7.38 0.44 -13.60
CA LYS A 240 -6.88 -0.76 -14.31
C LYS A 240 -7.94 -1.87 -14.46
N ARG A 241 -8.98 -1.88 -13.61
CA ARG A 241 -10.09 -2.83 -13.67
C ARG A 241 -11.27 -2.35 -14.50
N GLY A 242 -11.16 -1.23 -15.20
CA GLY A 242 -12.27 -0.65 -15.95
C GLY A 242 -13.29 0.09 -15.09
N THR A 243 -13.05 0.25 -13.78
CA THR A 243 -13.95 1.04 -12.92
C THR A 243 -13.59 2.51 -13.05
N ILE A 244 -14.49 3.31 -13.62
CA ILE A 244 -14.26 4.75 -13.82
C ILE A 244 -15.01 5.54 -12.74
N ILE A 245 -14.28 6.27 -11.91
CA ILE A 245 -14.82 7.20 -10.92
C ILE A 245 -14.91 8.59 -11.56
N PRO A 246 -16.11 9.17 -11.72
CA PRO A 246 -16.28 10.49 -12.31
C PRO A 246 -15.48 11.56 -11.59
N GLY A 247 -14.87 12.47 -12.35
CA GLY A 247 -14.07 13.57 -11.81
C GLY A 247 -14.14 14.80 -12.72
N LYS A 248 -13.46 15.87 -12.29
CA LYS A 248 -13.39 17.14 -13.01
C LYS A 248 -11.94 17.57 -13.16
N LEU A 249 -11.59 17.96 -14.39
CA LEU A 249 -10.38 18.72 -14.66
C LEU A 249 -10.56 20.17 -14.19
N LYS A 250 -9.45 20.87 -13.92
CA LYS A 250 -9.46 22.30 -13.58
C LYS A 250 -8.32 23.00 -14.30
N PHE A 251 -8.54 24.05 -15.08
CA PHE A 251 -7.48 24.89 -15.70
C PHE A 251 -6.22 24.14 -16.19
N ASN A 252 -6.25 23.68 -17.43
CA ASN A 252 -5.11 23.03 -18.08
C ASN A 252 -4.34 24.07 -18.93
N THR A 253 -3.56 24.93 -18.27
CA THR A 253 -2.57 25.77 -18.98
C THR A 253 -1.22 25.08 -18.96
N GLY A 254 -0.57 25.01 -20.13
CA GLY A 254 0.77 24.44 -20.34
C GLY A 254 1.86 25.30 -19.72
N ASN A 255 1.88 25.36 -18.39
CA ASN A 255 2.84 26.17 -17.64
C ASN A 255 3.98 25.27 -17.15
N ILE A 256 5.20 25.82 -17.19
CA ILE A 256 6.34 25.26 -16.46
C ILE A 256 6.01 25.31 -14.96
N VAL A 257 6.29 24.23 -14.25
CA VAL A 257 6.08 24.11 -12.81
C VAL A 257 7.36 23.70 -12.11
N GLY A 258 7.55 24.19 -10.89
CA GLY A 258 8.63 23.72 -10.02
C GLY A 258 8.43 22.26 -9.61
N GLU A 259 9.54 21.62 -9.21
CA GLU A 259 9.58 20.23 -8.79
C GLU A 259 8.59 19.95 -7.66
N GLY A 260 8.53 20.86 -6.67
CA GLY A 260 7.59 20.79 -5.58
C GLY A 260 7.79 19.57 -4.68
N GLY A 261 9.02 19.05 -4.57
CA GLY A 261 9.33 17.76 -3.92
C GLY A 261 8.99 17.62 -2.43
N VAL A 262 8.44 18.66 -1.81
CA VAL A 262 7.94 18.69 -0.41
C VAL A 262 6.40 18.66 -0.35
N TRP A 263 5.75 19.01 -1.45
CA TRP A 263 4.31 19.27 -1.57
C TRP A 263 3.59 18.29 -2.47
N TRP A 264 4.33 17.43 -3.16
CA TRP A 264 3.80 16.50 -4.15
C TRP A 264 4.34 15.08 -3.93
N ASN A 265 3.45 14.11 -4.05
CA ASN A 265 3.77 12.69 -4.10
C ASN A 265 3.70 12.24 -5.56
N LYS A 266 4.76 11.62 -6.09
CA LYS A 266 4.65 10.90 -7.38
C LYS A 266 3.80 9.65 -7.14
N VAL A 267 2.72 9.52 -7.91
CA VAL A 267 1.70 8.50 -7.71
C VAL A 267 1.79 7.38 -8.75
N THR A 268 1.95 7.73 -10.02
CA THR A 268 2.12 6.74 -11.09
C THR A 268 2.77 7.38 -12.31
N LYS A 269 3.34 6.55 -13.18
CA LYS A 269 3.85 6.92 -14.50
C LYS A 269 2.99 6.28 -15.57
N VAL A 270 2.69 7.04 -16.61
CA VAL A 270 1.92 6.58 -17.76
C VAL A 270 2.57 7.06 -19.04
N THR A 271 2.41 6.30 -20.12
CA THR A 271 2.77 6.76 -21.45
C THR A 271 1.51 7.28 -22.13
N ALA A 272 1.51 8.54 -22.56
CA ALA A 272 0.35 9.19 -23.16
C ALA A 272 0.73 10.01 -24.40
N PRO A 273 -0.18 10.19 -25.37
CA PRO A 273 0.01 11.11 -26.47
C PRO A 273 -0.04 12.56 -25.97
N VAL A 274 1.10 13.25 -26.02
CA VAL A 274 1.25 14.66 -25.65
C VAL A 274 1.90 15.38 -26.83
N ASP A 275 1.26 16.42 -27.36
CA ASP A 275 1.72 17.15 -28.55
C ASP A 275 1.97 16.24 -29.76
N GLY A 276 1.12 15.22 -29.94
CA GLY A 276 1.21 14.25 -31.04
C GLY A 276 2.33 13.20 -30.88
N LYS A 277 2.99 13.11 -29.71
CA LYS A 277 4.03 12.11 -29.44
C LYS A 277 3.76 11.35 -28.15
N LEU A 278 4.02 10.06 -28.14
CA LEU A 278 4.03 9.28 -26.90
C LEU A 278 5.13 9.79 -25.97
N SER A 279 4.74 10.25 -24.79
CA SER A 279 5.63 10.81 -23.78
C SER A 279 5.33 10.15 -22.43
N GLU A 280 6.36 9.97 -21.61
CA GLU A 280 6.18 9.63 -20.20
C GLU A 280 5.54 10.82 -19.48
N VAL A 281 4.48 10.55 -18.73
CA VAL A 281 3.74 11.50 -17.91
C VAL A 281 3.70 10.99 -16.48
N ILE A 282 4.11 11.85 -15.54
CA ILE A 282 4.06 11.56 -14.11
C ILE A 282 2.78 12.18 -13.54
N ILE A 283 1.97 11.36 -12.87
CA ILE A 283 0.84 11.84 -12.08
C ILE A 283 1.31 12.08 -10.65
N GLU A 284 1.01 13.26 -10.12
CA GLU A 284 1.34 13.63 -8.76
C GLU A 284 0.09 14.04 -7.97
N GLN A 285 0.09 13.75 -6.67
CA GLN A 285 -0.92 14.19 -5.69
C GLN A 285 -0.34 15.29 -4.82
N ASN A 286 -1.13 16.31 -4.50
CA ASN A 286 -0.75 17.35 -3.54
C ASN A 286 -0.95 16.87 -2.10
N ASN A 287 0.06 17.06 -1.26
CA ASN A 287 0.04 16.52 0.10
C ASN A 287 -0.91 17.28 1.06
N MET A 288 -1.22 18.54 0.74
CA MET A 288 -2.10 19.38 1.56
C MET A 288 -3.56 19.30 1.09
N ARG A 289 -3.79 18.72 -0.09
CA ARG A 289 -5.11 18.62 -0.73
C ARG A 289 -5.20 17.26 -1.41
N ALA A 290 -5.71 16.26 -0.69
CA ALA A 290 -5.76 14.87 -1.14
C ALA A 290 -6.49 14.70 -2.49
N GLU A 291 -7.48 15.55 -2.76
CA GLU A 291 -8.25 15.64 -4.01
C GLU A 291 -7.60 16.56 -5.06
N TYR A 292 -6.28 16.75 -5.04
CA TYR A 292 -5.63 17.64 -6.00
C TYR A 292 -4.48 16.93 -6.69
N PHE A 293 -4.71 16.60 -7.97
CA PHE A 293 -3.79 15.85 -8.80
C PHE A 293 -3.31 16.69 -9.98
N ARG A 294 -2.10 16.41 -10.46
CA ARG A 294 -1.55 16.98 -11.70
C ARG A 294 -0.83 15.94 -12.53
N ALA A 295 -0.91 16.06 -13.85
CA ALA A 295 -0.10 15.32 -14.81
C ALA A 295 1.02 16.21 -15.35
N LEU A 296 2.24 15.71 -15.31
CA LEU A 296 3.45 16.43 -15.70
C LEU A 296 4.24 15.66 -16.74
N LYS A 297 4.77 16.37 -17.74
CA LYS A 297 5.79 15.87 -18.66
C LYS A 297 7.13 16.52 -18.33
N THR A 298 8.19 15.71 -18.35
CA THR A 298 9.56 16.20 -18.25
C THR A 298 10.07 16.49 -19.66
N ASN A 299 10.49 17.73 -19.89
CA ASN A 299 11.05 18.17 -21.15
C ASN A 299 12.52 17.75 -21.27
N LYS A 300 13.10 17.88 -22.48
CA LYS A 300 14.50 17.51 -22.74
C LYS A 300 15.51 18.29 -21.91
N ASP A 301 15.18 19.51 -21.51
CA ASP A 301 15.99 20.39 -20.66
C ASP A 301 15.82 20.10 -19.16
N GLY A 302 15.05 19.07 -18.80
CA GLY A 302 14.72 18.71 -17.42
C GLY A 302 13.60 19.56 -16.79
N SER A 303 13.13 20.61 -17.48
CA SER A 303 11.98 21.38 -17.00
C SER A 303 10.71 20.53 -17.02
N ARG A 304 9.74 20.87 -16.16
CA ARG A 304 8.50 20.12 -16.00
C ARG A 304 7.34 20.98 -16.47
N THR A 305 6.57 20.49 -17.44
CA THR A 305 5.36 21.16 -17.92
C THR A 305 4.13 20.44 -17.38
N ARG A 306 3.19 21.21 -16.82
CA ARG A 306 1.89 20.65 -16.43
C ARG A 306 0.99 20.50 -17.65
N ILE A 307 0.54 19.27 -17.90
CA ILE A 307 -0.39 18.92 -18.97
C ILE A 307 -1.82 19.07 -18.49
N ALA A 308 -2.12 18.51 -17.33
CA ALA A 308 -3.47 18.53 -16.77
C ALA A 308 -3.44 18.64 -15.25
N ARG A 309 -4.56 19.09 -14.67
CA ARG A 309 -4.86 18.92 -13.25
C ARG A 309 -6.34 18.62 -13.05
N GLY A 310 -6.65 17.89 -11.99
CA GLY A 310 -8.00 17.46 -11.70
C GLY A 310 -8.20 17.13 -10.23
N ASN A 311 -9.44 16.85 -9.86
CA ASN A 311 -9.77 16.43 -8.50
C ASN A 311 -9.58 14.93 -8.24
N ASN A 312 -9.39 14.12 -9.29
CA ASN A 312 -9.03 12.72 -9.19
C ASN A 312 -8.12 12.27 -10.34
N ILE A 313 -7.54 11.07 -10.19
CA ILE A 313 -6.63 10.48 -11.17
C ILE A 313 -7.37 10.07 -12.44
N HIS A 314 -8.60 9.56 -12.34
CA HIS A 314 -9.33 9.00 -13.49
C HIS A 314 -9.64 10.08 -14.52
N ALA A 315 -10.07 11.27 -14.09
CA ALA A 315 -10.30 12.41 -14.98
C ALA A 315 -9.03 12.82 -15.73
N ILE A 316 -7.87 12.76 -15.08
CA ILE A 316 -6.57 13.03 -15.71
C ILE A 316 -6.22 11.93 -16.72
N LEU A 317 -6.37 10.65 -16.36
CA LEU A 317 -6.08 9.53 -17.25
C LEU A 317 -6.97 9.56 -18.50
N THR A 318 -8.28 9.77 -18.33
CA THR A 318 -9.22 9.91 -19.44
C THR A 318 -8.88 11.11 -20.33
N TYR A 319 -8.49 12.24 -19.75
CA TYR A 319 -8.05 13.41 -20.52
C TYR A 319 -6.79 13.13 -21.37
N LEU A 320 -5.87 12.31 -20.83
CA LEU A 320 -4.67 11.88 -21.53
C LEU A 320 -4.95 10.80 -22.60
N GLY A 321 -6.22 10.42 -22.82
CA GLY A 321 -6.60 9.38 -23.78
C GLY A 321 -6.22 7.97 -23.33
N ILE A 322 -5.94 7.77 -22.03
CA ILE A 322 -5.63 6.46 -21.47
C ILE A 322 -6.96 5.77 -21.17
N THR A 323 -7.10 4.55 -21.66
CA THR A 323 -8.21 3.65 -21.35
C THR A 323 -7.76 2.58 -20.36
N PRO A 324 -8.67 2.07 -19.51
CA PRO A 324 -8.43 0.93 -18.63
C PRO A 324 -7.82 -0.31 -19.29
#